data_AF-A0A9I3BVY0-F1
#
_entry.id   AF-A0A9I3BVY0-F1
#
_cell.length_a   1.000
_cell.length_b   1.000
_cell.length_c   1.000
_cell.angle_alpha   90.00
_cell.angle_beta   90.00
_cell.angle_gamma   90.00
#
_symmetry.space_group_name_H-M   'P 1'
#
loop_
_entity.id
_entity.type
_entity.pdbx_description
1 polymer ?
#
loop_
_entity_poly.entity_id
_entity_poly.type
_entity_poly.pdbx_seq_one_letter_code
_entity_poly.pdbx_strand_id
1 'polypeptide(L)' 'MSLSAMSKPILYSYWRSSCSWRVRIALNLKEIPYDIKPISLIKSGGEQHCNEYREVNPMEQVPALQI' A
#
# COMPACT_ATOMS: atom_id res chain seq x y z
N MET A 1 -25.83 0.82 17.97
CA MET A 1 -24.39 0.81 17.65
C MET A 1 -24.19 1.26 16.22
N SER A 2 -23.67 2.47 16.00
CA SER A 2 -23.23 2.91 14.67
C SER A 2 -21.89 2.24 14.39
N LEU A 3 -21.85 1.33 13.42
CA LEU A 3 -20.60 0.90 12.80
C LEU A 3 -20.01 2.14 12.15
N SER A 4 -19.00 2.73 12.80
CA SER A 4 -18.14 3.74 12.19
C SER A 4 -17.76 3.22 10.80
N ALA A 5 -17.97 4.02 9.77
CA ALA A 5 -17.47 3.75 8.43
C ALA A 5 -15.93 3.69 8.52
N MET A 6 -15.38 2.52 8.81
CA MET A 6 -13.94 2.29 8.79
C MET A 6 -13.54 2.38 7.32
N SER A 7 -12.78 3.43 6.99
CA SER A 7 -12.10 3.56 5.72
C SER A 7 -11.40 2.24 5.40
N LYS A 8 -11.70 1.68 4.22
CA LYS A 8 -11.05 0.46 3.76
C LYS A 8 -9.55 0.77 3.60
N PRO A 9 -8.64 0.05 4.28
CA PRO A 9 -7.21 0.33 4.18
C PRO A 9 -6.73 0.28 2.74
N ILE A 10 -5.84 1.19 2.36
CA ILE A 10 -5.22 1.23 1.03
C ILE A 10 -3.78 0.74 1.16
N LEU A 11 -3.47 -0.36 0.49
CA LEU A 11 -2.14 -0.92 0.40
C LEU A 11 -1.45 -0.45 -0.89
N TYR A 12 -0.45 0.40 -0.73
CA TYR A 12 0.48 0.75 -1.79
C TYR A 12 1.49 -0.39 -1.96
N SER A 13 1.41 -1.11 -3.08
CA SER A 13 2.09 -2.38 -3.28
C SER A 13 2.80 -2.44 -4.63
N TYR A 14 3.96 -3.11 -4.65
CA TYR A 14 4.62 -3.51 -5.89
C TYR A 14 4.65 -5.03 -6.01
N TRP A 15 4.27 -5.55 -7.17
CA TRP A 15 4.03 -6.99 -7.35
C TRP A 15 5.27 -7.86 -7.13
N ARG A 16 6.49 -7.37 -7.41
CA ARG A 16 7.77 -8.06 -7.14
C ARG A 16 8.41 -7.74 -5.78
N SER A 17 7.79 -6.90 -4.94
CA SER A 17 8.36 -6.58 -3.62
C SER A 17 8.02 -7.67 -2.60
N SER A 18 9.04 -8.26 -1.99
CA SER A 18 8.88 -9.25 -0.91
C SER A 18 8.25 -8.63 0.34
N CYS A 19 8.49 -7.35 0.61
CA CYS A 19 7.86 -6.60 1.70
C CYS A 19 6.36 -6.44 1.43
N SER A 20 5.96 -6.09 0.20
CA SER A 20 4.55 -5.98 -0.17
C SER A 20 3.84 -7.34 -0.18
N TRP A 21 4.54 -8.43 -0.49
CA TRP A 21 4.01 -9.79 -0.37
C TRP A 21 3.65 -10.15 1.08
N ARG A 22 4.53 -9.85 2.04
CA ARG A 22 4.30 -10.11 3.47
C ARG A 22 3.04 -9.40 4.00
N VAL A 23 2.83 -8.13 3.61
CA VAL A 23 1.66 -7.36 4.04
C VAL A 23 0.37 -7.90 3.41
N ARG A 24 0.38 -8.25 2.11
CA ARG A 24 -0.77 -8.89 1.45
C ARG A 24 -1.16 -10.20 2.13
N ILE A 25 -0.18 -11.05 2.46
CA ILE A 25 -0.45 -12.28 3.22
C ILE A 25 -1.09 -11.94 4.57
N ALA A 26 -0.50 -11.03 5.34
CA ALA A 26 -1.00 -10.69 6.67
C ALA A 26 -2.45 -10.16 6.65
N LEU A 27 -2.79 -9.30 5.68
CA LEU A 27 -4.14 -8.76 5.52
C LEU A 27 -5.15 -9.84 5.10
N ASN A 28 -4.76 -10.73 4.17
CA ASN A 28 -5.62 -11.85 3.76
C ASN A 28 -5.81 -12.88 4.89
N LEU A 29 -4.76 -13.19 5.66
CA LEU A 29 -4.83 -14.09 6.80
C LEU A 29 -5.73 -13.55 7.93
N LYS A 30 -5.84 -12.22 8.03
CA LYS A 30 -6.71 -11.54 9.00
C LYS A 30 -8.10 -11.22 8.45
N GLU A 31 -8.40 -11.62 7.22
CA GLU A 31 -9.67 -11.34 6.54
C GLU A 31 -10.04 -9.85 6.53
N ILE A 32 -9.04 -8.97 6.53
CA ILE A 32 -9.26 -7.52 6.50
C ILE A 32 -9.49 -7.13 5.04
N PRO A 33 -10.64 -6.52 4.69
CA PRO A 33 -10.84 -6.00 3.35
C PRO A 33 -9.94 -4.79 3.13
N TYR A 34 -9.13 -4.77 2.06
CA TYR A 34 -8.25 -3.65 1.69
C TYR A 34 -8.28 -3.41 0.18
N ASP A 35 -7.92 -2.20 -0.25
CA ASP A 35 -7.69 -1.87 -1.65
C ASP A 35 -6.20 -1.87 -1.96
N ILE A 36 -5.84 -2.24 -3.19
CA ILE A 36 -4.44 -2.28 -3.63
C ILE A 36 -4.22 -1.15 -4.62
N LYS A 37 -3.30 -0.23 -4.30
CA LYS A 37 -2.79 0.76 -5.22
C LYS A 37 -1.42 0.31 -5.73
N PRO A 38 -1.30 -0.14 -6.99
CA PRO A 38 -0.02 -0.58 -7.53
C PRO A 38 0.92 0.62 -7.68
N ILE A 39 2.14 0.50 -7.17
CA ILE A 39 3.22 1.49 -7.37
C ILE A 39 4.33 0.80 -8.16
N SER A 40 4.65 1.34 -9.33
CA SER A 40 5.69 0.77 -10.19
C SER A 40 7.07 1.29 -9.78
N LEU A 41 7.95 0.37 -9.37
CA LEU A 41 9.34 0.74 -9.06
C LEU A 41 10.25 0.93 -10.29
N ILE A 42 9.75 0.59 -11.48
CA ILE A 42 10.54 0.58 -12.73
C ILE A 42 10.12 1.73 -13.65
N LYS A 43 8.83 2.07 -13.66
CA LYS A 43 8.27 3.06 -14.58
C LYS A 43 8.75 4.46 -14.20
N SER A 44 9.18 5.23 -15.20
CA SER A 44 9.61 6.63 -15.04
C SER A 44 10.72 6.86 -14.00
N GLY A 45 11.59 5.87 -13.77
CA GLY A 45 12.64 5.95 -12.73
C GLY A 45 12.18 5.59 -11.31
N GLY A 46 10.91 5.17 -11.16
CA GLY A 46 10.29 4.74 -9.91
C GLY A 46 9.17 5.68 -9.48
N GLU A 47 7.92 5.24 -9.57
CA GLU A 47 6.74 5.99 -9.13
C GLU A 47 6.75 6.28 -7.61
N GLN A 48 7.56 5.54 -6.85
CA GLN A 48 7.80 5.83 -5.43
C GLN A 48 8.53 7.16 -5.17
N HIS A 49 9.20 7.73 -6.18
CA HIS A 49 9.89 9.01 -6.07
C HIS A 49 9.01 10.19 -6.48
N CYS A 50 7.79 9.94 -6.97
CA CYS A 50 6.85 11.00 -7.29
C CYS A 50 6.41 11.74 -6.02
N ASN A 51 6.26 13.06 -6.13
CA ASN A 51 5.81 13.90 -5.00
C ASN A 51 4.50 13.38 -4.38
N GLU A 52 3.58 12.88 -5.20
CA GLU A 52 2.31 12.28 -4.78
C GLU A 52 2.51 11.07 -3.85
N TYR A 53 3.54 10.25 -4.08
CA TYR A 53 3.85 9.11 -3.21
C TYR A 53 4.66 9.52 -1.98
N ARG A 54 5.49 10.56 -2.09
CA ARG A 54 6.25 11.11 -0.96
C ARG A 54 5.32 11.63 0.15
N GLU A 55 4.16 12.18 -0.21
CA GLU A 55 3.14 12.57 0.78
C GLU A 55 2.55 11.38 1.54
N VAL A 56 2.47 10.21 0.89
CA VAL A 56 1.98 8.96 1.50
C VAL A 56 3.08 8.33 2.37
N ASN A 57 4.29 8.25 1.84
CA ASN A 57 5.45 7.70 2.53
C ASN A 57 6.70 8.55 2.22
N PRO A 58 7.12 9.43 3.15
CA PRO A 58 8.33 10.24 2.98
C PRO A 58 9.62 9.41 2.80
N MET A 59 9.59 8.12 3.15
CA MET A 59 10.72 7.20 2.90
C MET A 59 10.80 6.74 1.44
N GLU A 60 9.81 7.05 0.60
CA GLU A 60 9.77 6.69 -0.83
C GLU A 60 9.93 5.18 -1.08
N GLN A 61 9.38 4.37 -0.18
CA GLN A 61 9.50 2.91 -0.23
C GLN A 61 8.14 2.23 -0.24
N VAL A 62 8.07 1.05 -0.84
CA VAL A 62 6.92 0.14 -0.79
C VAL A 62 7.25 -1.06 0.10
N PRO A 63 6.29 -1.61 0.85
CA PRO A 63 4.87 -1.24 0.93
C PRO A 63 4.61 -0.03 1.84
N ALA A 64 3.49 0.64 1.61
CA ALA A 64 2.89 1.58 2.57
C ALA A 64 1.41 1.23 2.76
N LEU A 65 0.91 1.34 3.99
CA LEU A 65 -0.49 1.06 4.33
C LEU A 65 -1.11 2.34 4.89
N GLN A 66 -2.19 2.78 4.27
CA GLN A 66 -3.00 3.91 4.71
C GLN A 66 -4.29 3.38 5.34
N ILE A 67 -4.64 3.85 6.54
CA ILE A 67 -5.83 3.46 7.32
C ILE A 67 -6.74 4.66 7.56
#